data_AF-A0A956KDQ4-F1
#
_entry.id   AF-A0A956KDQ4-F1
#
_cell.length_a   1.000
_cell.length_b   1.000
_cell.length_c   1.000
_cell.angle_alpha   90.00
_cell.angle_beta   90.00
_cell.angle_gamma   90.00
#
_symmetry.space_group_name_H-M   'P 1'
#
loop_
_entity.id
_entity.type
_entity.pdbx_description
1 polymer ?
#
loop_
_entity_poly.entity_id
_entity_poly.type
_entity_poly.pdbx_seq_one_letter_code
_entity_poly.pdbx_strand_id
1 'polypeptide(L)'
;GSDDDGEVDEQVERASYSLTRPGDDAIDVLRRMISLARDHADEPSAKVLALLQWVRANLCPAAGDRDCPETAWSNRRVIIFTEYSDTKRYLVERLREAIAHTDQGDRRILQFHGGMSDAQREELQEAFNEAAGAHPVRILVATDAAREGINLQGNCADLFHYDIPWNPARMEQRNGRIDRVLQPAAEVRCHYFTLTGRAEDRVLRTVVDKVGRIARELGSLSGVVLEQVEETLAGGIRGHTAAAVEAISEAPAARRTAEAEADAARLTQDELRRQIDEFQRILHKSRRYLGFDDNQLREAVDVALTLVAGEGLTPLADGGYFALPELPPSWVTTTDHLRKPRTRDTPLWQWRQEPLPAVSFTPEQAVGSERVHLHLAHPVVHRLLSRFLAQGHAAHDLSRATVLGAPAGDRTRVLAFGRLSLFGAGATRLHDRIIAVAAYWNLAGGDDHLRPFAPGSGDEREAQLHLDAALLTAKAVSEVMSRPMLERAAADFRALWSAIEEEAAAEEQRARLQLADRGRVEAGELRTILEQHRAELNRELAGQTQELFPGEQLNKKERQQREAYRQYMDERRRSIEADLQTEPAELARSYDVVTRRLEPLGVVYLVRSAS
;
A
#
# COMPACT_ATOMS: atom_id res chain seq x y z
N GLY A 1 -14.59 0.18 -32.43
CA GLY A 1 -15.91 -0.02 -31.81
C GLY A 1 -16.91 0.99 -32.33
N SER A 2 -16.99 1.15 -33.66
CA SER A 2 -17.98 2.00 -34.36
C SER A 2 -19.07 1.18 -35.03
N ASP A 3 -18.94 -0.15 -35.01
CA ASP A 3 -19.79 -1.05 -35.82
C ASP A 3 -20.96 -1.63 -35.00
N ASP A 4 -20.91 -1.53 -33.66
CA ASP A 4 -21.94 -2.09 -32.75
C ASP A 4 -23.13 -1.12 -32.57
N ASP A 5 -22.89 0.20 -32.57
CA ASP A 5 -23.96 1.21 -32.48
C ASP A 5 -24.85 1.21 -33.75
N GLY A 6 -24.28 0.90 -34.92
CA GLY A 6 -25.00 0.85 -36.19
C GLY A 6 -25.96 -0.35 -36.30
N GLU A 7 -25.61 -1.51 -35.74
CA GLU A 7 -26.49 -2.68 -35.71
C GLU A 7 -27.66 -2.51 -34.74
N VAL A 8 -27.44 -1.85 -33.60
CA VAL A 8 -28.51 -1.54 -32.63
C VAL A 8 -29.49 -0.52 -33.22
N ASP A 9 -29.01 0.53 -33.88
CA ASP A 9 -29.88 1.50 -34.56
C ASP A 9 -30.68 0.86 -35.71
N GLU A 10 -30.09 -0.04 -36.50
CA GLU A 10 -30.82 -0.79 -37.54
C GLU A 10 -31.88 -1.73 -36.96
N GLN A 11 -31.60 -2.39 -35.83
CA GLN A 11 -32.56 -3.25 -35.13
C GLN A 11 -33.70 -2.44 -34.50
N VAL A 12 -33.40 -1.28 -33.91
CA VAL A 12 -34.40 -0.36 -33.35
C VAL A 12 -35.25 0.22 -34.47
N GLU A 13 -34.68 0.60 -35.62
CA GLU A 13 -35.46 1.03 -36.79
C GLU A 13 -36.38 -0.08 -37.30
N ARG A 14 -35.87 -1.31 -37.52
CA ARG A 14 -36.70 -2.44 -37.95
C ARG A 14 -37.82 -2.79 -36.96
N ALA A 15 -37.53 -2.74 -35.66
CA ALA A 15 -38.54 -2.92 -34.61
C ALA A 15 -39.57 -1.78 -34.64
N SER A 16 -39.15 -0.54 -34.89
CA SER A 16 -40.02 0.64 -34.99
C SER A 16 -40.99 0.55 -36.16
N TYR A 17 -40.57 -0.01 -37.30
CA TYR A 17 -41.45 -0.27 -38.44
C TYR A 17 -42.50 -1.37 -38.18
N SER A 18 -42.27 -2.24 -37.19
CA SER A 18 -43.21 -3.30 -36.79
C SER A 18 -44.26 -2.83 -35.77
N LEU A 19 -44.07 -1.64 -35.20
CA LEU A 19 -45.02 -1.03 -34.27
C LEU A 19 -46.23 -0.46 -35.03
N THR A 20 -47.42 -0.80 -34.56
CA THR A 20 -48.68 -0.24 -35.08
C THR A 20 -48.61 1.29 -34.98
N ARG A 21 -49.01 2.01 -36.04
CA ARG A 21 -49.09 3.48 -36.01
C ARG A 21 -49.84 3.91 -34.73
N PRO A 22 -49.27 4.82 -33.92
CA PRO A 22 -49.95 5.31 -32.73
C PRO A 22 -51.30 5.93 -33.15
N GLY A 23 -52.36 5.67 -32.38
CA GLY A 23 -53.64 6.35 -32.61
C GLY A 23 -53.48 7.87 -32.49
N ASP A 24 -54.39 8.64 -33.08
CA ASP A 24 -54.32 10.11 -33.13
C ASP A 24 -54.11 10.74 -31.73
N ASP A 25 -54.72 10.17 -30.69
CA ASP A 25 -54.54 10.58 -29.29
C ASP A 25 -53.08 10.46 -28.81
N ALA A 26 -52.37 9.40 -29.20
CA ALA A 26 -50.97 9.19 -28.80
C ALA A 26 -50.03 10.16 -29.55
N ILE A 27 -50.34 10.48 -30.80
CA ILE A 27 -49.61 11.48 -31.59
C ILE A 27 -49.80 12.87 -30.96
N ASP A 28 -51.01 13.21 -30.52
CA ASP A 28 -51.28 14.50 -29.88
C ASP A 28 -50.61 14.63 -28.51
N VAL A 29 -50.57 13.54 -27.72
CA VAL A 29 -49.77 13.49 -26.49
C VAL A 29 -48.28 13.70 -26.80
N LEU A 30 -47.73 13.03 -27.81
CA LEU A 30 -46.33 13.18 -28.20
C LEU A 30 -46.02 14.61 -28.64
N ARG A 31 -46.89 15.23 -29.46
CA ARG A 31 -46.74 16.65 -29.85
C ARG A 31 -46.74 17.58 -28.64
N ARG A 32 -47.64 17.34 -27.68
CA ARG A 32 -47.69 18.12 -26.45
C ARG A 32 -46.42 17.96 -25.61
N MET A 33 -45.90 16.74 -25.50
CA MET A 33 -44.63 16.47 -24.82
C MET A 33 -43.45 17.17 -25.50
N ILE A 34 -43.38 17.16 -26.84
CA ILE A 34 -42.34 17.86 -27.60
C ILE A 34 -42.46 19.37 -27.43
N SER A 35 -43.67 19.94 -27.46
CA SER A 35 -43.88 21.37 -27.20
C SER A 35 -43.38 21.75 -25.82
N LEU A 36 -43.82 21.04 -24.77
CA LEU A 36 -43.37 21.28 -23.40
C LEU A 36 -41.85 21.14 -23.25
N ALA A 37 -41.24 20.15 -23.90
CA ALA A 37 -39.80 19.96 -23.87
C ALA A 37 -39.05 21.12 -24.54
N ARG A 38 -39.59 21.68 -25.63
CA ARG A 38 -39.01 22.85 -26.32
C ARG A 38 -39.18 24.13 -25.51
N ASP A 39 -40.37 24.34 -24.95
CA ASP A 39 -40.72 25.54 -24.19
C ASP A 39 -39.84 25.68 -22.93
N HIS A 40 -39.36 24.56 -22.38
CA HIS A 40 -38.50 24.50 -21.19
C HIS A 40 -37.08 23.99 -21.47
N ALA A 41 -36.63 23.94 -22.73
CA ALA A 41 -35.34 23.34 -23.10
C ALA A 41 -34.13 24.06 -22.46
N ASP A 42 -34.24 25.38 -22.31
CA ASP A 42 -33.16 26.24 -21.79
C ASP A 42 -33.21 26.41 -20.26
N GLU A 43 -34.26 25.91 -19.61
CA GLU A 43 -34.42 26.03 -18.16
C GLU A 43 -33.63 24.92 -17.43
N PRO A 44 -32.91 25.24 -16.35
CA PRO A 44 -32.23 24.24 -15.55
C PRO A 44 -33.25 23.32 -14.88
N SER A 45 -33.07 22.01 -15.00
CA SER A 45 -33.95 21.05 -14.34
C SER A 45 -33.92 21.21 -12.81
N ALA A 46 -35.01 20.81 -12.14
CA ALA A 46 -35.09 20.85 -10.67
C ALA A 46 -33.95 20.07 -9.97
N LYS A 47 -33.46 18.98 -10.59
CA LYS A 47 -32.30 18.23 -10.09
C LYS A 47 -31.02 19.06 -10.14
N VAL A 48 -30.79 19.79 -11.23
CA VAL A 48 -29.64 20.70 -11.37
C VAL A 48 -29.72 21.82 -10.34
N LEU A 49 -30.90 22.41 -10.12
CA LEU A 49 -31.09 23.45 -9.12
C LEU A 49 -30.79 22.94 -7.69
N ALA A 50 -31.28 21.75 -7.34
CA ALA A 50 -30.99 21.13 -6.05
C ALA A 50 -29.49 20.78 -5.90
N LEU A 51 -28.85 20.29 -6.96
CA LEU A 51 -27.42 20.03 -6.98
C LEU A 51 -26.61 21.33 -6.79
N LEU A 52 -26.97 22.41 -7.49
CA LEU A 52 -26.32 23.72 -7.34
C LEU A 52 -26.49 24.28 -5.94
N GLN A 53 -27.66 24.10 -5.32
CA GLN A 53 -27.88 24.47 -3.92
C GLN A 53 -26.92 23.71 -3.00
N TRP A 54 -26.71 22.41 -3.24
CA TRP A 54 -25.75 21.62 -2.46
C TRP A 54 -24.31 22.06 -2.70
N VAL A 55 -23.92 22.29 -3.95
CA VAL A 55 -22.59 22.83 -4.33
C VAL A 55 -22.35 24.17 -3.64
N ARG A 56 -23.38 25.04 -3.59
CA ARG A 56 -23.31 26.33 -2.91
C ARG A 56 -23.01 26.19 -1.42
N ALA A 57 -23.72 25.29 -0.76
CA ALA A 57 -23.61 25.10 0.68
C ALA A 57 -22.31 24.39 1.10
N ASN A 58 -21.73 23.53 0.25
CA ASN A 58 -20.64 22.62 0.65
C ASN A 58 -19.31 22.86 -0.07
N LEU A 59 -19.34 23.42 -1.28
CA LEU A 59 -18.16 23.58 -2.14
C LEU A 59 -17.79 25.04 -2.35
N CYS A 60 -18.71 25.88 -2.82
CA CYS A 60 -18.43 27.29 -3.12
C CYS A 60 -19.69 28.17 -2.99
N PRO A 61 -19.74 29.14 -2.05
CA PRO A 61 -20.90 30.00 -1.84
C PRO A 61 -21.36 30.80 -3.08
N ALA A 62 -20.44 31.13 -3.99
CA ALA A 62 -20.77 31.82 -5.23
C ALA A 62 -21.33 30.91 -6.35
N ALA A 63 -21.44 29.59 -6.15
CA ALA A 63 -21.96 28.70 -7.19
C ALA A 63 -23.41 29.04 -7.58
N GLY A 64 -23.60 29.43 -8.83
CA GLY A 64 -24.89 29.88 -9.37
C GLY A 64 -25.41 31.20 -8.81
N ASP A 65 -24.57 31.96 -8.09
CA ASP A 65 -24.88 33.29 -7.56
C ASP A 65 -23.74 34.25 -7.93
N ARG A 66 -23.97 35.08 -8.95
CA ARG A 66 -22.95 35.99 -9.51
C ARG A 66 -22.69 37.19 -8.63
N ASP A 67 -23.60 37.50 -7.72
CA ASP A 67 -23.51 38.67 -6.83
C ASP A 67 -22.84 38.31 -5.49
N CYS A 68 -22.57 37.01 -5.26
CA CYS A 68 -21.88 36.53 -4.07
C CYS A 68 -20.37 36.86 -4.13
N PRO A 69 -19.82 37.56 -3.13
CA PRO A 69 -18.40 37.93 -3.10
C PRO A 69 -17.47 36.76 -2.70
N GLU A 70 -17.99 35.67 -2.15
CA GLU A 70 -17.21 34.52 -1.68
C GLU A 70 -17.03 33.48 -2.80
N THR A 71 -16.03 33.73 -3.66
CA THR A 71 -15.70 32.89 -4.83
C THR A 71 -14.77 31.71 -4.54
N ALA A 72 -14.27 31.61 -3.31
CA ALA A 72 -13.34 30.58 -2.89
C ALA A 72 -14.03 29.21 -2.76
N TRP A 73 -13.25 28.14 -2.99
CA TRP A 73 -13.71 26.76 -2.92
C TRP A 73 -13.20 26.04 -1.66
N SER A 74 -14.06 25.23 -1.04
CA SER A 74 -13.66 24.28 -0.01
C SER A 74 -12.81 23.14 -0.59
N ASN A 75 -12.15 22.35 0.25
CA ASN A 75 -11.36 21.19 -0.19
C ASN A 75 -12.18 19.92 -0.41
N ARG A 76 -13.49 19.96 -0.19
CA ARG A 76 -14.37 18.80 -0.35
C ARG A 76 -14.50 18.44 -1.82
N ARG A 77 -14.60 17.15 -2.13
CA ARG A 77 -14.81 16.64 -3.49
C ARG A 77 -16.11 15.87 -3.58
N VAL A 78 -16.73 15.90 -4.75
CA VAL A 78 -17.98 15.20 -5.03
C VAL A 78 -17.93 14.51 -6.39
N ILE A 79 -18.52 13.32 -6.47
CA ILE A 79 -18.72 12.59 -7.72
C ILE A 79 -20.20 12.63 -8.09
N ILE A 80 -20.51 12.84 -9.36
CA ILE A 80 -21.88 12.81 -9.90
C ILE A 80 -21.92 11.73 -10.98
N PHE A 81 -22.67 10.66 -10.73
CA PHE A 81 -22.88 9.58 -11.67
C PHE A 81 -24.16 9.76 -12.47
N THR A 82 -24.07 9.46 -13.76
CA THR A 82 -25.21 9.35 -14.67
C THR A 82 -25.03 8.18 -15.62
N GLU A 83 -26.12 7.54 -16.04
CA GLU A 83 -26.08 6.46 -17.01
C GLU A 83 -25.82 6.99 -18.44
N TYR A 84 -26.40 8.13 -18.79
CA TYR A 84 -26.44 8.62 -20.17
C TYR A 84 -25.37 9.68 -20.45
N SER A 85 -24.64 9.51 -21.57
CA SER A 85 -23.60 10.45 -22.00
C SER A 85 -24.14 11.85 -22.32
N ASP A 86 -25.38 11.96 -22.83
CA ASP A 86 -26.01 13.25 -23.11
C ASP A 86 -26.38 14.00 -21.82
N THR A 87 -26.85 13.29 -20.80
CA THR A 87 -27.10 13.86 -19.47
C THR A 87 -25.81 14.36 -18.83
N LYS A 88 -24.70 13.61 -18.95
CA LYS A 88 -23.37 14.09 -18.53
C LYS A 88 -23.00 15.40 -19.21
N ARG A 89 -23.16 15.48 -20.54
CA ARG A 89 -22.84 16.68 -21.33
C ARG A 89 -23.64 17.89 -20.84
N TYR A 90 -24.97 17.73 -20.73
CA TYR A 90 -25.88 18.74 -20.19
C TYR A 90 -25.48 19.20 -18.79
N LEU A 91 -25.16 18.25 -17.89
CA LEU A 91 -24.76 18.57 -16.51
C LEU A 91 -23.47 19.37 -16.47
N VAL A 92 -22.48 18.98 -17.24
CA VAL A 92 -21.19 19.66 -17.29
C VAL A 92 -21.36 21.09 -17.82
N GLU A 93 -22.16 21.29 -18.86
CA GLU A 93 -22.46 22.62 -19.41
C GLU A 93 -23.12 23.51 -18.35
N ARG A 94 -24.21 23.06 -17.72
CA ARG A 94 -24.92 23.82 -16.68
C ARG A 94 -24.05 24.11 -15.46
N LEU A 95 -23.26 23.14 -15.00
CA LEU A 95 -22.37 23.34 -13.86
C LEU A 95 -21.25 24.33 -14.20
N ARG A 96 -20.63 24.24 -15.39
CA ARG A 96 -19.59 25.18 -15.83
C ARG A 96 -20.11 26.60 -15.91
N GLU A 97 -21.29 26.80 -16.49
CA GLU A 97 -21.93 28.13 -16.56
C GLU A 97 -22.19 28.71 -15.16
N ALA A 98 -22.63 27.86 -14.23
CA ALA A 98 -22.95 28.28 -12.86
C ALA A 98 -21.71 28.63 -12.02
N ILE A 99 -20.52 28.13 -12.39
CA ILE A 99 -19.29 28.35 -11.61
C ILE A 99 -18.23 29.18 -12.35
N ALA A 100 -18.50 29.63 -13.58
CA ALA A 100 -17.52 30.30 -14.42
C ALA A 100 -16.91 31.56 -13.78
N HIS A 101 -17.68 32.27 -12.94
CA HIS A 101 -17.23 33.47 -12.23
C HIS A 101 -16.51 33.18 -10.90
N THR A 102 -16.41 31.91 -10.49
CA THR A 102 -15.75 31.51 -9.24
C THR A 102 -14.24 31.28 -9.44
N ASP A 103 -13.49 31.21 -8.35
CA ASP A 103 -12.03 31.05 -8.42
C ASP A 103 -11.65 29.75 -9.15
N GLN A 104 -10.94 29.89 -10.27
CA GLN A 104 -10.53 28.78 -11.14
C GLN A 104 -11.70 27.91 -11.63
N GLY A 105 -12.89 28.50 -11.84
CA GLY A 105 -14.13 27.80 -12.21
C GLY A 105 -13.99 26.84 -13.41
N ASP A 106 -13.15 27.18 -14.37
CA ASP A 106 -12.83 26.38 -15.57
C ASP A 106 -12.10 25.06 -15.25
N ARG A 107 -11.39 24.99 -14.10
CA ARG A 107 -10.59 23.83 -13.66
C ARG A 107 -11.23 23.02 -12.54
N ARG A 108 -12.46 23.34 -12.12
CA ARG A 108 -13.14 22.68 -10.98
C ARG A 108 -13.80 21.34 -11.35
N ILE A 109 -14.09 21.11 -12.63
CA ILE A 109 -14.88 19.96 -13.10
C ILE A 109 -14.03 19.05 -13.99
N LEU A 110 -13.91 17.77 -13.63
CA LEU A 110 -13.43 16.69 -14.51
C LEU A 110 -14.59 15.83 -15.01
N GLN A 111 -14.36 15.17 -16.14
CA GLN A 111 -15.30 14.24 -16.76
C GLN A 111 -14.69 12.85 -16.87
N PHE A 112 -15.46 11.82 -16.59
CA PHE A 112 -15.03 10.42 -16.70
C PHE A 112 -15.99 9.61 -17.58
N HIS A 113 -15.45 8.98 -18.63
CA HIS A 113 -16.25 8.21 -19.60
C HIS A 113 -15.45 7.10 -20.27
N GLY A 114 -16.16 6.11 -20.83
CA GLY A 114 -15.57 4.89 -21.40
C GLY A 114 -14.53 5.13 -22.50
N GLY A 115 -14.72 6.17 -23.32
CA GLY A 115 -13.78 6.55 -24.40
C GLY A 115 -12.44 7.16 -23.97
N MET A 116 -12.14 7.25 -22.68
CA MET A 116 -10.82 7.71 -22.20
C MET A 116 -9.77 6.60 -22.31
N SER A 117 -8.56 6.96 -22.74
CA SER A 117 -7.39 6.06 -22.71
C SER A 117 -6.92 5.79 -21.28
N ASP A 118 -6.22 4.67 -21.05
CA ASP A 118 -5.73 4.30 -19.71
C ASP A 118 -4.88 5.41 -19.05
N ALA A 119 -4.04 6.09 -19.84
CA ALA A 119 -3.24 7.21 -19.36
C ALA A 119 -4.10 8.38 -18.86
N GLN A 120 -5.19 8.71 -19.56
CA GLN A 120 -6.12 9.76 -19.12
C GLN A 120 -6.91 9.34 -17.87
N ARG A 121 -7.17 8.03 -17.69
CA ARG A 121 -7.82 7.51 -16.48
C ARG A 121 -6.89 7.63 -15.28
N GLU A 122 -5.62 7.30 -15.44
CA GLU A 122 -4.58 7.43 -14.42
C GLU A 122 -4.38 8.90 -14.01
N GLU A 123 -4.20 9.80 -14.98
CA GLU A 123 -4.08 11.25 -14.73
C GLU A 123 -5.29 11.81 -13.97
N LEU A 124 -6.51 11.41 -14.36
CA LEU A 124 -7.73 11.81 -13.65
C LEU A 124 -7.75 11.28 -12.22
N GLN A 125 -7.35 10.03 -12.03
CA GLN A 125 -7.31 9.39 -10.72
C GLN A 125 -6.28 10.08 -9.81
N GLU A 126 -5.11 10.41 -10.32
CA GLU A 126 -4.08 11.17 -9.60
C GLU A 126 -4.62 12.56 -9.21
N ALA A 127 -5.08 13.34 -10.19
CA ALA A 127 -5.63 14.67 -9.96
C ALA A 127 -6.81 14.68 -8.96
N PHE A 128 -7.66 13.65 -9.00
CA PHE A 128 -8.81 13.54 -8.11
C PHE A 128 -8.48 12.97 -6.71
N ASN A 129 -7.34 12.29 -6.53
CA ASN A 129 -6.90 11.81 -5.22
C ASN A 129 -5.81 12.66 -4.58
N GLU A 130 -5.19 13.59 -5.30
CA GLU A 130 -4.21 14.54 -4.77
C GLU A 130 -4.67 15.22 -3.47
N ALA A 131 -3.71 15.58 -2.60
CA ALA A 131 -3.99 16.21 -1.32
C ALA A 131 -4.88 17.45 -1.43
N ALA A 132 -5.62 17.73 -0.34
CA ALA A 132 -6.49 18.89 -0.22
C ALA A 132 -5.75 20.20 -0.55
N GLY A 133 -6.15 20.88 -1.63
CA GLY A 133 -5.55 22.14 -2.07
C GLY A 133 -4.45 22.02 -3.14
N ALA A 134 -3.91 20.82 -3.41
CA ALA A 134 -2.88 20.61 -4.43
C ALA A 134 -3.44 20.70 -5.86
N HIS A 135 -4.59 20.05 -6.10
CA HIS A 135 -5.30 20.13 -7.38
C HIS A 135 -6.55 21.01 -7.26
N PRO A 136 -6.93 21.82 -8.27
CA PRO A 136 -8.13 22.66 -8.22
C PRO A 136 -9.46 21.90 -8.34
N VAL A 137 -9.45 20.66 -8.85
CA VAL A 137 -10.68 19.91 -9.13
C VAL A 137 -11.49 19.60 -7.87
N ARG A 138 -12.82 19.78 -7.95
CA ARG A 138 -13.77 19.54 -6.85
C ARG A 138 -14.96 18.68 -7.26
N ILE A 139 -15.31 18.65 -8.55
CA ILE A 139 -16.47 17.92 -9.07
C ILE A 139 -15.99 16.94 -10.15
N LEU A 140 -16.36 15.68 -10.03
CA LEU A 140 -16.17 14.67 -11.07
C LEU A 140 -17.53 14.23 -11.61
N VAL A 141 -17.78 14.41 -12.91
CA VAL A 141 -19.00 13.90 -13.56
C VAL A 141 -18.67 12.65 -14.36
N ALA A 142 -19.27 11.52 -14.00
CA ALA A 142 -18.91 10.20 -14.51
C ALA A 142 -20.10 9.47 -15.14
N THR A 143 -19.81 8.66 -16.17
CA THR A 143 -20.77 7.74 -16.80
C THR A 143 -20.53 6.29 -16.38
N ASP A 144 -21.59 5.47 -16.44
CA ASP A 144 -21.48 4.03 -16.18
C ASP A 144 -20.53 3.31 -17.15
N ALA A 145 -20.37 3.78 -18.39
CA ALA A 145 -19.48 3.15 -19.37
C ALA A 145 -17.99 3.11 -18.94
N ALA A 146 -17.63 3.78 -17.84
CA ALA A 146 -16.28 3.82 -17.30
C ALA A 146 -16.09 2.87 -16.09
N ARG A 147 -16.83 1.76 -16.07
CA ARG A 147 -17.20 0.99 -14.86
C ARG A 147 -16.12 0.18 -14.14
N GLU A 148 -14.86 0.18 -14.55
CA GLU A 148 -13.84 -0.66 -13.89
C GLU A 148 -12.58 0.12 -13.47
N GLY A 149 -12.02 -0.26 -12.31
CA GLY A 149 -10.61 0.00 -11.98
C GLY A 149 -10.25 1.21 -11.11
N ILE A 150 -11.00 2.33 -11.13
CA ILE A 150 -10.50 3.54 -10.45
C ILE A 150 -10.88 3.64 -8.96
N ASN A 151 -9.89 3.97 -8.13
CA ASN A 151 -10.01 4.29 -6.70
C ASN A 151 -10.17 5.81 -6.55
N LEU A 152 -11.26 6.31 -5.95
CA LEU A 152 -11.50 7.75 -5.77
C LEU A 152 -11.76 8.14 -4.31
N GLN A 153 -11.51 7.22 -3.37
CA GLN A 153 -11.82 7.38 -1.95
C GLN A 153 -10.91 8.35 -1.20
N GLY A 154 -9.73 8.71 -1.74
CA GLY A 154 -8.70 9.41 -0.97
C GLY A 154 -9.13 10.77 -0.40
N ASN A 155 -9.92 11.53 -1.17
CA ASN A 155 -10.40 12.87 -0.76
C ASN A 155 -11.88 13.10 -1.08
N CYS A 156 -12.63 12.04 -1.36
CA CYS A 156 -14.04 12.11 -1.73
C CYS A 156 -14.87 11.18 -0.87
N ALA A 157 -15.89 11.76 -0.24
CA ALA A 157 -16.84 11.05 0.61
C ALA A 157 -18.30 11.43 0.27
N ASP A 158 -18.51 12.12 -0.85
CA ASP A 158 -19.82 12.55 -1.32
C ASP A 158 -20.03 12.09 -2.78
N LEU A 159 -21.13 11.38 -3.03
CA LEU A 159 -21.48 10.87 -4.35
C LEU A 159 -22.96 11.12 -4.63
N PHE A 160 -23.27 11.65 -5.81
CA PHE A 160 -24.64 11.85 -6.30
C PHE A 160 -24.97 10.87 -7.41
N HIS A 161 -26.08 10.15 -7.27
CA HIS A 161 -26.73 9.45 -8.38
C HIS A 161 -27.71 10.41 -9.05
N TYR A 162 -27.31 10.99 -10.20
CA TYR A 162 -28.20 11.87 -10.95
C TYR A 162 -29.42 11.12 -11.50
N ASP A 163 -29.17 9.89 -11.94
CA ASP A 163 -30.15 8.85 -12.22
C ASP A 163 -29.84 7.62 -11.36
N ILE A 164 -30.92 6.97 -10.91
CA ILE A 164 -30.83 5.73 -10.14
C ILE A 164 -30.89 4.58 -11.15
N PRO A 165 -29.85 3.74 -11.23
CA PRO A 165 -29.86 2.62 -12.13
C PRO A 165 -30.89 1.58 -11.67
N TRP A 166 -31.52 0.92 -12.64
CA TRP A 166 -32.49 -0.15 -12.40
C TRP A 166 -31.89 -1.37 -11.70
N ASN A 167 -30.60 -1.63 -11.94
CA ASN A 167 -29.86 -2.72 -11.33
C ASN A 167 -29.21 -2.22 -10.01
N PRO A 168 -29.59 -2.77 -8.84
CA PRO A 168 -29.01 -2.41 -7.55
C PRO A 168 -27.53 -2.76 -7.41
N ALA A 169 -27.05 -3.84 -8.02
CA ALA A 169 -25.62 -4.15 -8.05
C ALA A 169 -24.84 -3.07 -8.81
N ARG A 170 -25.46 -2.48 -9.85
CA ARG A 170 -24.87 -1.33 -10.56
C ARG A 170 -24.78 -0.08 -9.68
N MET A 171 -25.79 0.16 -8.85
CA MET A 171 -25.76 1.22 -7.84
C MET A 171 -24.62 0.99 -6.84
N GLU A 172 -24.48 -0.24 -6.33
CA GLU A 172 -23.47 -0.56 -5.33
C GLU A 172 -22.04 -0.47 -5.89
N GLN A 173 -21.84 -0.85 -7.14
CA GLN A 173 -20.56 -0.64 -7.83
C GLN A 173 -20.19 0.84 -7.98
N ARG A 174 -21.17 1.76 -8.03
CA ARG A 174 -20.94 3.22 -8.02
C ARG A 174 -20.57 3.68 -6.60
N ASN A 175 -21.32 3.25 -5.57
CA ASN A 175 -21.02 3.56 -4.16
C ASN A 175 -19.61 3.11 -3.77
N GLY A 176 -19.28 1.87 -4.13
CA GLY A 176 -17.98 1.25 -3.92
C GLY A 176 -16.83 1.89 -4.71
N ARG A 177 -16.98 3.08 -5.31
CA ARG A 177 -15.85 3.91 -5.81
C ARG A 177 -15.23 4.77 -4.72
N ILE A 178 -16.03 5.10 -3.70
CA ILE A 178 -15.60 5.88 -2.54
C ILE A 178 -15.82 5.13 -1.22
N ASP A 179 -16.76 4.19 -1.17
CA ASP A 179 -16.94 3.29 -0.03
C ASP A 179 -15.99 2.09 -0.16
N ARG A 180 -14.77 2.24 0.34
CA ARG A 180 -13.68 1.25 0.29
C ARG A 180 -12.85 1.27 1.56
N VAL A 181 -12.11 0.18 1.78
CA VAL A 181 -11.04 0.13 2.80
C VAL A 181 -10.07 1.28 2.56
N LEU A 182 -9.58 1.91 3.64
CA LEU A 182 -8.75 3.12 3.63
C LEU A 182 -9.46 4.42 3.19
N GLN A 183 -10.80 4.47 3.22
CA GLN A 183 -11.53 5.73 3.17
C GLN A 183 -11.23 6.55 4.45
N PRO A 184 -10.61 7.74 4.35
CA PRO A 184 -10.26 8.54 5.53
C PRO A 184 -11.47 9.20 6.20
N ALA A 185 -12.57 9.41 5.49
CA ALA A 185 -13.78 9.97 6.09
C ALA A 185 -14.52 8.94 6.95
N ALA A 186 -14.99 9.35 8.13
CA ALA A 186 -15.78 8.49 9.01
C ALA A 186 -17.13 8.06 8.41
N GLU A 187 -17.64 8.81 7.44
CA GLU A 187 -18.91 8.56 6.78
C GLU A 187 -18.84 8.91 5.29
N VAL A 188 -19.31 7.97 4.46
CA VAL A 188 -19.54 8.14 3.02
C VAL A 188 -21.02 8.47 2.79
N ARG A 189 -21.30 9.52 2.01
CA ARG A 189 -22.65 10.03 1.74
C ARG A 189 -23.01 9.80 0.27
N CYS A 190 -23.99 8.93 0.05
CA CYS A 190 -24.56 8.67 -1.26
C CYS A 190 -25.94 9.35 -1.37
N HIS A 191 -26.05 10.29 -2.31
CA HIS A 191 -27.19 11.17 -2.49
C HIS A 191 -28.01 10.73 -3.70
N TYR A 192 -29.34 10.75 -3.57
CA TYR A 192 -30.29 10.30 -4.60
C TYR A 192 -31.36 11.36 -4.83
N PHE A 193 -31.71 11.61 -6.10
CA PHE A 193 -32.82 12.51 -6.45
C PHE A 193 -34.14 11.75 -6.54
N THR A 194 -35.20 12.28 -5.91
CA THR A 194 -36.57 11.78 -6.03
C THR A 194 -37.51 12.92 -6.40
N LEU A 195 -38.40 12.70 -7.37
CA LEU A 195 -39.47 13.61 -7.74
C LEU A 195 -40.76 13.19 -7.04
N THR A 196 -41.29 14.06 -6.20
CA THR A 196 -42.43 13.75 -5.31
C THR A 196 -43.71 13.33 -6.05
N GLY A 197 -43.90 13.80 -7.28
CA GLY A 197 -45.06 13.51 -8.13
C GLY A 197 -44.95 12.24 -8.96
N ARG A 198 -43.80 11.55 -8.97
CA ARG A 198 -43.54 10.40 -9.85
C ARG A 198 -43.70 9.08 -9.09
N ALA A 199 -44.60 8.21 -9.56
CA ALA A 199 -44.87 6.92 -8.91
C ALA A 199 -43.64 6.00 -8.95
N GLU A 200 -42.87 6.06 -10.04
CA GLU A 200 -41.63 5.32 -10.24
C GLU A 200 -40.58 5.66 -9.18
N ASP A 201 -40.49 6.94 -8.79
CA ASP A 201 -39.50 7.39 -7.81
C ASP A 201 -39.83 6.90 -6.40
N ARG A 202 -41.10 6.52 -6.12
CA ARG A 202 -41.45 5.84 -4.87
C ARG A 202 -40.84 4.45 -4.80
N VAL A 203 -40.86 3.71 -5.91
CA VAL A 203 -40.27 2.37 -6.01
C VAL A 203 -38.75 2.45 -5.89
N LEU A 204 -38.13 3.41 -6.58
CA LEU A 204 -36.67 3.64 -6.49
C LEU A 204 -36.25 4.01 -5.06
N ARG A 205 -37.01 4.86 -4.36
CA ARG A 205 -36.77 5.14 -2.93
C ARG A 205 -36.86 3.88 -2.08
N THR A 206 -37.88 3.04 -2.30
CA THR A 206 -37.99 1.76 -1.59
C THR A 206 -36.77 0.87 -1.84
N VAL A 207 -36.26 0.79 -3.07
CA VAL A 207 -35.03 0.04 -3.40
C VAL A 207 -33.84 0.60 -2.61
N VAL A 208 -33.62 1.93 -2.63
CA VAL A 208 -32.51 2.57 -1.92
C VAL A 208 -32.60 2.35 -0.41
N ASP A 209 -33.76 2.62 0.19
CA ASP A 209 -33.99 2.43 1.63
C ASP A 209 -33.80 0.97 2.04
N LYS A 210 -34.17 0.05 1.15
CA LYS A 210 -34.05 -1.38 1.37
C LYS A 210 -32.61 -1.86 1.34
N VAL A 211 -31.87 -1.51 0.28
CA VAL A 211 -30.44 -1.77 0.14
C VAL A 211 -29.70 -1.20 1.36
N GLY A 212 -29.97 0.06 1.73
CA GLY A 212 -29.34 0.71 2.88
C GLY A 212 -29.69 0.07 4.24
N ARG A 213 -30.86 -0.57 4.39
CA ARG A 213 -31.23 -1.33 5.60
C ARG A 213 -30.48 -2.66 5.67
N ILE A 214 -30.45 -3.40 4.57
CA ILE A 214 -29.73 -4.67 4.44
C ILE A 214 -28.24 -4.47 4.73
N ALA A 215 -27.62 -3.45 4.12
CA ALA A 215 -26.21 -3.12 4.36
C ALA A 215 -25.91 -2.85 5.85
N ARG A 216 -26.80 -2.15 6.57
CA ARG A 216 -26.65 -1.86 8.01
C ARG A 216 -26.85 -3.09 8.90
N GLU A 217 -27.79 -3.96 8.57
CA GLU A 217 -28.12 -5.14 9.38
C GLU A 217 -27.10 -6.27 9.20
N LEU A 218 -26.56 -6.42 7.99
CA LEU A 218 -25.74 -7.57 7.59
C LEU A 218 -24.26 -7.22 7.39
N GLY A 219 -23.91 -5.93 7.38
CA GLY A 219 -22.55 -5.45 7.12
C GLY A 219 -22.09 -5.58 5.68
N SER A 220 -22.84 -6.28 4.82
CA SER A 220 -22.65 -6.32 3.36
C SER A 220 -23.99 -6.58 2.65
N LEU A 221 -24.07 -6.22 1.38
CA LEU A 221 -25.24 -6.49 0.54
C LEU A 221 -25.16 -7.90 -0.06
N SER A 222 -26.10 -8.76 0.31
CA SER A 222 -26.17 -10.11 -0.22
C SER A 222 -26.46 -10.12 -1.72
N GLY A 223 -25.62 -10.80 -2.51
CA GLY A 223 -25.76 -10.87 -3.97
C GLY A 223 -27.11 -11.41 -4.42
N VAL A 224 -27.64 -12.38 -3.68
CA VAL A 224 -28.95 -13.00 -3.93
C VAL A 224 -30.12 -12.01 -3.80
N VAL A 225 -30.05 -11.08 -2.83
CA VAL A 225 -31.12 -10.08 -2.66
C VAL A 225 -31.05 -9.02 -3.75
N LEU A 226 -29.85 -8.63 -4.19
CA LEU A 226 -29.69 -7.71 -5.31
C LEU A 226 -30.25 -8.33 -6.61
N GLU A 227 -30.02 -9.61 -6.84
CA GLU A 227 -30.55 -10.37 -7.98
C GLU A 227 -32.09 -10.44 -7.94
N GLN A 228 -32.69 -10.75 -6.79
CA GLN A 228 -34.16 -10.78 -6.64
C GLN A 228 -34.82 -9.42 -6.88
N VAL A 229 -34.18 -8.34 -6.42
CA VAL A 229 -34.66 -6.97 -6.70
C VAL A 229 -34.54 -6.68 -8.20
N GLU A 230 -33.45 -7.08 -8.85
CA GLU A 230 -33.27 -6.94 -10.30
C GLU A 230 -34.33 -7.70 -11.10
N GLU A 231 -34.60 -8.97 -10.77
CA GLU A 231 -35.65 -9.77 -11.39
C GLU A 231 -37.04 -9.12 -11.25
N THR A 232 -37.32 -8.57 -10.08
CA THR A 232 -38.59 -7.87 -9.79
C THR A 232 -38.74 -6.60 -10.65
N LEU A 233 -37.63 -5.91 -10.92
CA LEU A 233 -37.61 -4.69 -11.72
C LEU A 233 -37.56 -4.97 -13.22
N ALA A 234 -37.09 -6.14 -13.66
CA ALA A 234 -37.01 -6.53 -15.07
C ALA A 234 -38.38 -6.51 -15.78
N GLY A 235 -39.47 -6.74 -15.05
CA GLY A 235 -40.85 -6.65 -15.56
C GLY A 235 -41.42 -5.24 -15.70
N GLY A 236 -40.64 -4.20 -15.36
CA GLY A 236 -41.04 -2.79 -15.34
C GLY A 236 -41.73 -2.35 -14.03
N ILE A 237 -41.78 -1.03 -13.80
CA ILE A 237 -42.49 -0.47 -12.64
C ILE A 237 -44.00 -0.49 -12.84
N ARG A 238 -44.70 -1.12 -11.90
CA ARG A 238 -46.15 -1.12 -11.77
C ARG A 238 -46.53 -0.74 -10.34
N GLY A 239 -47.82 -0.50 -10.09
CA GLY A 239 -48.31 -0.08 -8.76
C GLY A 239 -47.99 -1.05 -7.61
N HIS A 240 -47.73 -2.33 -7.89
CA HIS A 240 -47.38 -3.34 -6.89
C HIS A 240 -45.86 -3.55 -6.71
N THR A 241 -45.02 -2.98 -7.58
CA THR A 241 -43.58 -3.23 -7.59
C THR A 241 -42.91 -2.76 -6.29
N ALA A 242 -43.36 -1.65 -5.70
CA ALA A 242 -42.83 -1.17 -4.42
C ALA A 242 -43.06 -2.19 -3.29
N ALA A 243 -44.28 -2.73 -3.19
CA ALA A 243 -44.62 -3.73 -2.18
C ALA A 243 -43.89 -5.06 -2.41
N ALA A 244 -43.69 -5.45 -3.67
CA ALA A 244 -42.90 -6.63 -4.02
C ALA A 244 -41.44 -6.49 -3.56
N VAL A 245 -40.79 -5.35 -3.85
CA VAL A 245 -39.41 -5.06 -3.40
C VAL A 245 -39.31 -5.06 -1.87
N GLU A 246 -40.31 -4.53 -1.19
CA GLU A 246 -40.34 -4.50 0.28
C GLU A 246 -40.46 -5.91 0.88
N ALA A 247 -41.24 -6.79 0.24
CA ALA A 247 -41.46 -8.17 0.67
C ALA A 247 -40.24 -9.10 0.48
N ILE A 248 -39.31 -8.77 -0.43
CA ILE A 248 -38.14 -9.64 -0.76
C ILE A 248 -37.32 -10.02 0.47
N SER A 249 -37.10 -9.10 1.43
CA SER A 249 -36.33 -9.44 2.64
C SER A 249 -37.15 -10.12 3.74
N GLU A 250 -38.48 -9.95 3.72
CA GLU A 250 -39.36 -10.57 4.72
C GLU A 250 -39.54 -12.06 4.43
N ALA A 251 -39.21 -12.50 3.22
CA ALA A 251 -39.12 -13.90 2.86
C ALA A 251 -38.07 -14.62 3.76
N PRO A 252 -38.47 -15.66 4.51
CA PRO A 252 -37.57 -16.40 5.40
C PRO A 252 -36.33 -16.96 4.71
N ALA A 253 -36.44 -17.28 3.42
CA ALA A 253 -35.34 -17.79 2.61
C ALA A 253 -34.26 -16.73 2.32
N ALA A 254 -34.66 -15.49 2.02
CA ALA A 254 -33.73 -14.38 1.80
C ALA A 254 -32.99 -14.04 3.11
N ARG A 255 -33.71 -14.05 4.24
CA ARG A 255 -33.12 -13.79 5.57
C ARG A 255 -32.08 -14.82 5.98
N ARG A 256 -32.36 -16.12 5.80
CA ARG A 256 -31.39 -17.20 6.08
C ARG A 256 -30.16 -17.15 5.19
N THR A 257 -30.33 -16.82 3.91
CA THR A 257 -29.22 -16.72 2.96
C THR A 257 -28.32 -15.54 3.31
N ALA A 258 -28.92 -14.40 3.64
CA ALA A 258 -28.20 -13.23 4.11
C ALA A 258 -27.48 -13.49 5.45
N GLU A 259 -28.11 -14.19 6.40
CA GLU A 259 -27.48 -14.61 7.65
C GLU A 259 -26.27 -15.53 7.39
N ALA A 260 -26.38 -16.50 6.49
CA ALA A 260 -25.28 -17.39 6.12
C ALA A 260 -24.11 -16.65 5.44
N GLU A 261 -24.40 -15.67 4.57
CA GLU A 261 -23.38 -14.82 3.95
C GLU A 261 -22.72 -13.88 4.98
N ALA A 262 -23.48 -13.33 5.93
CA ALA A 262 -22.95 -12.52 7.01
C ALA A 262 -22.04 -13.35 7.94
N ASP A 263 -22.41 -14.60 8.24
CA ASP A 263 -21.58 -15.52 9.01
C ASP A 263 -20.30 -15.88 8.23
N ALA A 264 -20.39 -16.10 6.92
CA ALA A 264 -19.21 -16.31 6.06
C ALA A 264 -18.29 -15.07 6.03
N ALA A 265 -18.85 -13.86 5.96
CA ALA A 265 -18.10 -12.62 6.04
C ALA A 265 -17.42 -12.43 7.41
N ARG A 266 -18.10 -12.80 8.51
CA ARG A 266 -17.50 -12.79 9.87
C ARG A 266 -16.36 -13.79 10.00
N LEU A 267 -16.53 -15.02 9.50
CA LEU A 267 -15.46 -16.02 9.45
C LEU A 267 -14.25 -15.49 8.67
N THR A 268 -14.50 -14.80 7.55
CA THR A 268 -13.45 -14.14 6.76
C THR A 268 -12.76 -13.01 7.53
N GLN A 269 -13.52 -12.20 8.28
CA GLN A 269 -12.96 -11.12 9.11
C GLN A 269 -12.10 -11.66 10.26
N ASP A 270 -12.53 -12.73 10.91
CA ASP A 270 -11.74 -13.37 11.97
C ASP A 270 -10.48 -14.03 11.42
N GLU A 271 -10.56 -14.63 10.23
CA GLU A 271 -9.38 -15.14 9.52
C GLU A 271 -8.41 -14.01 9.17
N LEU A 272 -8.90 -12.89 8.61
CA LEU A 272 -8.09 -11.71 8.34
C LEU A 272 -7.43 -11.16 9.61
N ARG A 273 -8.16 -11.10 10.74
CA ARG A 273 -7.57 -10.69 12.03
C ARG A 273 -6.45 -11.62 12.46
N ARG A 274 -6.64 -12.94 12.35
CA ARG A 274 -5.59 -13.92 12.66
C ARG A 274 -4.37 -13.74 11.78
N GLN A 275 -4.55 -13.50 10.49
CA GLN A 275 -3.46 -13.22 9.55
C GLN A 275 -2.73 -11.93 9.90
N ILE A 276 -3.45 -10.85 10.23
CA ILE A 276 -2.84 -9.60 10.70
C ILE A 276 -2.01 -9.83 11.96
N ASP A 277 -2.55 -10.54 12.94
CA ASP A 277 -1.83 -10.88 14.18
C ASP A 277 -0.60 -11.74 13.92
N GLU A 278 -0.69 -12.68 12.98
CA GLU A 278 0.45 -13.48 12.52
C GLU A 278 1.53 -12.62 11.86
N PHE A 279 1.17 -11.76 10.91
CA PHE A 279 2.11 -10.85 10.26
C PHE A 279 2.74 -9.87 11.24
N GLN A 280 2.00 -9.35 12.21
CA GLN A 280 2.54 -8.51 13.27
C GLN A 280 3.54 -9.27 14.15
N ARG A 281 3.24 -10.53 14.51
CA ARG A 281 4.18 -11.39 15.25
C ARG A 281 5.45 -11.67 14.44
N ILE A 282 5.32 -11.96 13.15
CA ILE A 282 6.46 -12.16 12.24
C ILE A 282 7.29 -10.88 12.16
N LEU A 283 6.67 -9.71 11.94
CA LEU A 283 7.34 -8.42 11.89
C LEU A 283 8.09 -8.11 13.18
N HIS A 284 7.46 -8.30 14.35
CA HIS A 284 8.09 -8.07 15.64
C HIS A 284 9.26 -9.03 15.88
N LYS A 285 9.09 -10.31 15.53
CA LYS A 285 10.17 -11.32 15.61
C LYS A 285 11.35 -10.92 14.72
N SER A 286 11.10 -10.48 13.49
CA SER A 286 12.12 -10.02 12.55
C SER A 286 12.82 -8.75 13.01
N ARG A 287 12.08 -7.75 13.50
CA ARG A 287 12.67 -6.52 14.07
C ARG A 287 13.63 -6.84 15.23
N ARG A 288 13.19 -7.68 16.17
CA ARG A 288 14.01 -8.09 17.31
C ARG A 288 15.22 -8.92 16.87
N TYR A 289 15.06 -9.81 15.89
CA TYR A 289 16.17 -10.62 15.37
C TYR A 289 17.23 -9.76 14.68
N LEU A 290 16.79 -8.79 13.86
CA LEU A 290 17.70 -7.87 13.17
C LEU A 290 18.26 -6.78 14.08
N GLY A 291 17.72 -6.61 15.30
CA GLY A 291 18.01 -5.45 16.13
C GLY A 291 17.65 -4.14 15.42
N PHE A 292 16.59 -4.15 14.60
CA PHE A 292 16.24 -3.03 13.74
C PHE A 292 15.32 -2.04 14.47
N ASP A 293 15.76 -0.78 14.51
CA ASP A 293 15.00 0.37 15.00
C ASP A 293 15.00 1.51 13.96
N ASP A 294 13.87 2.20 13.85
CA ASP A 294 13.67 3.25 12.84
C ASP A 294 14.61 4.46 13.12
N ASN A 295 14.93 4.76 14.39
CA ASN A 295 15.88 5.83 14.74
C ASN A 295 17.32 5.43 14.44
N GLN A 296 17.69 4.18 14.70
CA GLN A 296 19.02 3.67 14.37
C GLN A 296 19.24 3.67 12.85
N LEU A 297 18.22 3.32 12.06
CA LEU A 297 18.29 3.44 10.60
C LEU A 297 18.51 4.89 10.17
N ARG A 298 17.75 5.83 10.74
CA ARG A 298 17.91 7.27 10.47
C ARG A 298 19.33 7.73 10.75
N GLU A 299 19.91 7.36 11.89
CA GLU A 299 21.28 7.74 12.28
C GLU A 299 22.33 7.14 11.35
N ALA A 300 22.19 5.87 10.98
CA ALA A 300 23.10 5.24 10.02
C ALA A 300 23.04 5.95 8.65
N VAL A 301 21.83 6.32 8.21
CA VAL A 301 21.62 7.11 6.98
C VAL A 301 22.22 8.51 7.10
N ASP A 302 22.06 9.18 8.24
CA ASP A 302 22.59 10.51 8.52
C ASP A 302 24.12 10.56 8.49
N VAL A 303 24.77 9.57 9.10
CA VAL A 303 26.23 9.42 9.06
C VAL A 303 26.69 9.11 7.63
N ALA A 304 26.00 8.22 6.93
CA ALA A 304 26.32 7.89 5.54
C ALA A 304 26.19 9.10 4.60
N LEU A 305 25.18 9.96 4.82
CA LEU A 305 25.00 11.21 4.10
C LEU A 305 26.15 12.18 4.39
N THR A 306 26.51 12.35 5.66
CA THR A 306 27.65 13.20 6.06
C THR A 306 28.94 12.78 5.36
N LEU A 307 29.19 11.47 5.22
CA LEU A 307 30.38 10.95 4.51
C LEU A 307 30.33 11.17 2.99
N VAL A 308 29.14 11.25 2.39
CA VAL A 308 28.95 11.35 0.94
C VAL A 308 28.82 12.80 0.47
N ALA A 309 28.14 13.63 1.25
CA ALA A 309 27.74 15.00 0.89
C ALA A 309 28.33 16.07 1.81
N GLY A 310 28.94 15.69 2.93
CA GLY A 310 29.45 16.63 3.95
C GLY A 310 28.40 17.11 4.95
N GLU A 311 27.12 16.84 4.68
CA GLU A 311 25.98 17.23 5.52
C GLU A 311 25.02 16.05 5.74
N GLY A 312 24.27 16.10 6.83
CA GLY A 312 23.27 15.11 7.22
C GLY A 312 21.82 15.52 6.85
N LEU A 313 20.87 14.83 7.47
CA LEU A 313 19.44 15.09 7.40
C LEU A 313 19.07 16.35 8.18
N THR A 314 18.27 17.23 7.59
CA THR A 314 17.75 18.42 8.27
C THR A 314 16.32 18.17 8.78
N PRO A 315 16.04 18.28 10.09
CA PRO A 315 14.69 18.07 10.62
C PRO A 315 13.73 19.19 10.18
N LEU A 316 12.52 18.82 9.80
CA LEU A 316 11.44 19.74 9.44
C LEU A 316 10.53 20.03 10.64
N ALA A 317 9.83 21.18 10.60
CA ALA A 317 8.99 21.68 11.70
C ALA A 317 7.88 20.69 12.14
N ASP A 318 7.44 19.83 11.22
CA ASP A 318 6.32 18.91 11.42
C ASP A 318 6.64 17.70 12.33
N GLY A 319 7.89 17.54 12.78
CA GLY A 319 8.31 16.44 13.67
C GLY A 319 8.31 15.08 12.98
N GLY A 320 9.46 14.39 12.99
CA GLY A 320 9.61 13.06 12.38
C GLY A 320 9.84 13.06 10.86
N TYR A 321 9.96 14.24 10.25
CA TYR A 321 10.29 14.40 8.83
C TYR A 321 11.62 15.12 8.63
N PHE A 322 12.30 14.80 7.54
CA PHE A 322 13.63 15.29 7.25
C PHE A 322 13.78 15.70 5.79
N ALA A 323 14.58 16.73 5.53
CA ALA A 323 15.06 17.08 4.20
C ALA A 323 16.42 16.41 3.95
N LEU A 324 16.59 15.89 2.73
CA LEU A 324 17.87 15.35 2.26
C LEU A 324 18.81 16.50 1.85
N PRO A 325 20.12 16.38 2.11
CA PRO A 325 21.11 17.33 1.62
C PRO A 325 21.28 17.19 0.09
N GLU A 326 21.98 18.14 -0.52
CA GLU A 326 22.32 18.06 -1.94
C GLU A 326 23.31 16.92 -2.20
N LEU A 327 22.88 15.92 -2.97
CA LEU A 327 23.70 14.75 -3.27
C LEU A 327 24.54 14.94 -4.55
N PRO A 328 25.76 14.36 -4.63
CA PRO A 328 26.60 14.48 -5.81
C PRO A 328 25.92 14.00 -7.10
N PRO A 329 26.28 14.52 -8.29
CA PRO A 329 25.62 14.18 -9.56
C PRO A 329 25.54 12.68 -9.88
N SER A 330 26.47 11.87 -9.35
CA SER A 330 26.44 10.41 -9.47
C SER A 330 25.22 9.74 -8.80
N TRP A 331 24.45 10.47 -8.00
CA TRP A 331 23.26 10.00 -7.28
C TRP A 331 21.94 10.29 -7.98
N VAL A 332 21.94 11.03 -9.10
CA VAL A 332 20.71 11.47 -9.78
C VAL A 332 19.77 10.29 -10.08
N THR A 333 20.27 9.18 -10.61
CA THR A 333 19.43 8.00 -10.88
C THR A 333 18.87 7.35 -9.63
N THR A 334 19.55 7.48 -8.48
CA THR A 334 19.08 6.92 -7.22
C THR A 334 18.05 7.84 -6.55
N THR A 335 18.22 9.16 -6.66
CA THR A 335 17.26 10.13 -6.13
C THR A 335 15.99 10.24 -6.98
N ASP A 336 16.04 9.82 -8.24
CA ASP A 336 14.84 9.68 -9.08
C ASP A 336 13.78 8.75 -8.46
N HIS A 337 14.18 7.78 -7.63
CA HIS A 337 13.25 6.91 -6.90
C HIS A 337 12.50 7.61 -5.76
N LEU A 338 12.95 8.80 -5.34
CA LEU A 338 12.25 9.62 -4.35
C LEU A 338 11.19 10.52 -5.00
N ARG A 339 11.29 10.78 -6.31
CA ARG A 339 10.40 11.72 -7.00
C ARG A 339 9.09 11.04 -7.34
N LYS A 340 8.03 11.85 -7.44
CA LYS A 340 6.75 11.39 -8.02
C LYS A 340 7.00 10.85 -9.44
N PRO A 341 6.25 9.83 -9.89
CA PRO A 341 6.37 9.32 -11.25
C PRO A 341 6.30 10.44 -12.29
N ARG A 342 7.20 10.39 -13.28
CA ARG A 342 7.27 11.41 -14.33
C ARG A 342 6.06 11.30 -15.25
N THR A 343 5.31 12.38 -15.43
CA THR A 343 4.24 12.47 -16.44
C THR A 343 4.82 12.48 -17.86
N ARG A 344 4.03 12.08 -18.86
CA ARG A 344 4.50 11.98 -20.26
C ARG A 344 4.95 13.32 -20.83
N ASP A 345 4.28 14.40 -20.45
CA ASP A 345 4.50 15.73 -21.02
C ASP A 345 5.66 16.48 -20.38
N THR A 346 6.13 16.04 -19.20
CA THR A 346 7.27 16.67 -18.53
C THR A 346 8.60 16.10 -19.05
N PRO A 347 9.45 16.92 -19.70
CA PRO A 347 10.80 16.51 -20.10
C PRO A 347 11.62 16.06 -18.88
N LEU A 348 12.49 15.05 -19.06
CA LEU A 348 13.29 14.48 -17.97
C LEU A 348 14.12 15.52 -17.20
N TRP A 349 14.65 16.53 -17.91
CA TRP A 349 15.45 17.59 -17.28
C TRP A 349 14.59 18.48 -16.37
N GLN A 350 13.36 18.78 -16.77
CA GLN A 350 12.43 19.62 -16.01
C GLN A 350 11.91 18.88 -14.79
N TRP A 351 11.55 17.60 -14.94
CA TRP A 351 11.15 16.74 -13.82
C TRP A 351 12.25 16.61 -12.76
N ARG A 352 13.52 16.56 -13.17
CA ARG A 352 14.66 16.49 -12.24
C ARG A 352 14.96 17.81 -11.53
N GLN A 353 14.41 18.95 -11.99
CA GLN A 353 14.51 20.23 -11.29
C GLN A 353 13.51 20.34 -10.14
N GLU A 354 12.51 19.46 -10.06
CA GLU A 354 11.59 19.42 -8.93
C GLU A 354 12.36 19.08 -7.64
N PRO A 355 12.07 19.79 -6.54
CA PRO A 355 12.73 19.54 -5.26
C PRO A 355 12.41 18.12 -4.77
N LEU A 356 13.38 17.51 -4.09
CA LEU A 356 13.15 16.20 -3.47
C LEU A 356 12.11 16.32 -2.35
N PRO A 357 11.16 15.39 -2.25
CA PRO A 357 10.18 15.40 -1.18
C PRO A 357 10.86 15.15 0.18
N ALA A 358 10.17 15.57 1.23
CA ALA A 358 10.56 15.25 2.59
C ALA A 358 10.51 13.73 2.82
N VAL A 359 11.42 13.23 3.65
CA VAL A 359 11.51 11.82 4.00
C VAL A 359 11.12 11.53 5.44
N SER A 360 10.54 10.36 5.66
CA SER A 360 10.23 9.79 6.97
C SER A 360 10.87 8.41 7.12
N PHE A 361 11.04 7.95 8.35
CA PHE A 361 11.48 6.58 8.65
C PHE A 361 10.33 5.72 9.21
N THR A 362 9.17 6.34 9.44
CA THR A 362 7.95 5.69 9.90
C THR A 362 6.95 5.51 8.74
N PRO A 363 6.20 4.39 8.69
CA PRO A 363 5.20 4.15 7.65
C PRO A 363 4.08 5.19 7.69
N GLU A 364 3.61 5.61 6.52
CA GLU A 364 2.49 6.55 6.40
C GLU A 364 1.14 5.83 6.33
N GLN A 365 0.12 6.46 6.91
CA GLN A 365 -1.23 5.88 7.00
C GLN A 365 -2.15 6.33 5.85
N ALA A 366 -1.76 7.32 5.05
CA ALA A 366 -2.58 7.90 3.98
C ALA A 366 -1.97 7.64 2.60
N VAL A 367 -2.82 7.30 1.63
CA VAL A 367 -2.43 7.13 0.23
C VAL A 367 -2.26 8.52 -0.42
N GLY A 368 -1.11 8.75 -1.06
CA GLY A 368 -0.88 9.97 -1.86
C GLY A 368 -0.26 11.15 -1.12
N SER A 369 0.47 10.90 -0.04
CA SER A 369 1.25 11.97 0.60
C SER A 369 2.37 12.49 -0.33
N GLU A 370 2.77 13.73 -0.12
CA GLU A 370 3.92 14.32 -0.82
C GLU A 370 5.28 13.88 -0.23
N ARG A 371 5.29 12.77 0.52
CA ARG A 371 6.37 12.39 1.42
C ARG A 371 6.79 10.97 1.15
N VAL A 372 8.05 10.65 1.44
CA VAL A 372 8.64 9.35 1.08
C VAL A 372 9.14 8.62 2.32
N HIS A 373 8.63 7.41 2.51
CA HIS A 373 9.10 6.52 3.57
C HIS A 373 10.42 5.85 3.17
N LEU A 374 11.51 6.18 3.87
CA LEU A 374 12.79 5.51 3.75
C LEU A 374 12.84 4.27 4.65
N HIS A 375 12.78 3.09 4.03
CA HIS A 375 12.93 1.79 4.67
C HIS A 375 14.20 1.08 4.18
N LEU A 376 14.56 -0.06 4.81
CA LEU A 376 15.79 -0.81 4.49
C LEU A 376 15.97 -1.20 3.02
N ALA A 377 14.86 -1.50 2.33
CA ALA A 377 14.87 -1.90 0.93
C ALA A 377 14.80 -0.72 -0.04
N HIS A 378 14.71 0.53 0.45
CA HIS A 378 14.67 1.70 -0.41
C HIS A 378 16.02 1.88 -1.14
N PRO A 379 16.07 2.13 -2.47
CA PRO A 379 17.32 2.19 -3.24
C PRO A 379 18.35 3.20 -2.70
N VAL A 380 17.88 4.37 -2.25
CA VAL A 380 18.73 5.40 -1.63
C VAL A 380 19.40 4.86 -0.35
N VAL A 381 18.63 4.21 0.53
CA VAL A 381 19.12 3.65 1.79
C VAL A 381 20.14 2.55 1.49
N HIS A 382 19.82 1.63 0.59
CA HIS A 382 20.74 0.55 0.21
C HIS A 382 22.09 1.08 -0.31
N ARG A 383 22.06 2.10 -1.17
CA ARG A 383 23.27 2.71 -1.73
C ARG A 383 24.09 3.46 -0.67
N LEU A 384 23.42 4.19 0.23
CA LEU A 384 24.08 4.89 1.34
C LEU A 384 24.76 3.91 2.30
N LEU A 385 24.04 2.89 2.76
CA LEU A 385 24.58 1.88 3.66
C LEU A 385 25.69 1.06 3.00
N SER A 386 25.58 0.74 1.71
CA SER A 386 26.65 0.05 0.98
C SER A 386 27.96 0.85 0.95
N ARG A 387 27.87 2.17 0.73
CA ARG A 387 29.06 3.05 0.75
C ARG A 387 29.62 3.21 2.16
N PHE A 388 28.75 3.37 3.16
CA PHE A 388 29.14 3.43 4.56
C PHE A 388 29.92 2.18 4.98
N LEU A 389 29.39 0.99 4.68
CA LEU A 389 30.03 -0.28 5.00
C LEU A 389 31.36 -0.48 4.24
N ALA A 390 31.46 -0.04 2.99
CA ALA A 390 32.69 -0.15 2.21
C ALA A 390 33.87 0.64 2.82
N GLN A 391 33.61 1.79 3.46
CA GLN A 391 34.66 2.55 4.18
C GLN A 391 35.19 1.82 5.41
N GLY A 392 34.41 0.88 5.97
CA GLY A 392 34.82 0.02 7.07
C GLY A 392 36.08 -0.81 6.79
N HIS A 393 36.32 -1.17 5.53
CA HIS A 393 37.27 -2.21 5.13
C HIS A 393 38.61 -1.69 4.56
N ALA A 394 38.85 -0.37 4.55
CA ALA A 394 39.97 0.22 3.81
C ALA A 394 41.32 0.26 4.56
N ALA A 395 41.38 -0.04 5.87
CA ALA A 395 42.62 0.03 6.67
C ALA A 395 42.84 -1.25 7.48
N HIS A 396 44.01 -1.89 7.31
CA HIS A 396 44.38 -3.18 7.93
C HIS A 396 45.08 -3.07 9.29
N ASP A 397 45.13 -1.88 9.90
CA ASP A 397 45.62 -1.66 11.27
C ASP A 397 44.46 -1.34 12.23
N LEU A 398 44.73 -1.28 13.54
CA LEU A 398 43.79 -0.85 14.59
C LEU A 398 43.40 0.62 14.37
N SER A 399 42.55 0.87 13.38
CA SER A 399 42.27 2.18 12.80
C SER A 399 41.19 2.95 13.56
N ARG A 400 40.62 2.37 14.62
CA ARG A 400 39.44 2.89 15.32
C ARG A 400 39.60 2.79 16.83
N ALA A 401 40.34 3.72 17.41
CA ALA A 401 40.30 4.01 18.84
C ALA A 401 39.56 5.33 19.04
N THR A 402 38.52 5.34 19.86
CA THR A 402 37.75 6.56 20.16
C THR A 402 37.45 6.69 21.65
N VAL A 403 37.28 7.92 22.10
CA VAL A 403 36.96 8.26 23.49
C VAL A 403 35.65 9.03 23.48
N LEU A 404 34.63 8.50 24.15
CA LEU A 404 33.30 9.08 24.22
C LEU A 404 32.99 9.50 25.66
N GLY A 405 32.42 10.70 25.80
CA GLY A 405 31.84 11.16 27.05
C GLY A 405 30.49 10.49 27.30
N ALA A 406 30.41 9.65 28.32
CA ALA A 406 29.17 9.06 28.78
C ALA A 406 28.55 9.92 29.92
N PRO A 407 27.23 10.17 29.90
CA PRO A 407 26.55 10.98 30.91
C PRO A 407 26.44 10.29 32.28
N ALA A 408 26.61 8.96 32.33
CA ALA A 408 26.53 8.15 33.53
C ALA A 408 27.74 7.20 33.65
N GLY A 409 28.20 6.96 34.89
CA GLY A 409 29.27 6.02 35.21
C GLY A 409 30.24 6.54 36.27
N ASP A 410 30.55 5.68 37.26
CA ASP A 410 31.49 6.00 38.33
C ASP A 410 32.95 5.72 37.97
N ARG A 411 33.18 4.88 36.95
CA ARG A 411 34.52 4.47 36.50
C ARG A 411 34.61 4.50 34.98
N THR A 412 35.80 4.77 34.46
CA THR A 412 36.08 4.64 33.03
C THR A 412 35.99 3.19 32.61
N ARG A 413 35.34 2.95 31.47
CA ARG A 413 35.20 1.62 30.87
C ARG A 413 35.86 1.61 29.50
N VAL A 414 36.36 0.47 29.09
CA VAL A 414 36.86 0.24 27.73
C VAL A 414 36.07 -0.91 27.11
N LEU A 415 35.69 -0.75 25.85
CA LEU A 415 35.00 -1.77 25.06
C LEU A 415 35.85 -2.07 23.83
N ALA A 416 36.29 -3.31 23.69
CA ALA A 416 37.03 -3.79 22.53
C ALA A 416 36.10 -4.60 21.63
N PHE A 417 36.20 -4.39 20.32
CA PHE A 417 35.30 -4.95 19.32
C PHE A 417 36.04 -5.86 18.34
N GLY A 418 35.46 -7.04 18.08
CA GLY A 418 35.83 -7.93 16.99
C GLY A 418 34.62 -8.22 16.11
N ARG A 419 34.83 -8.56 14.83
CA ARG A 419 33.77 -9.01 13.93
C ARG A 419 33.92 -10.49 13.65
N LEU A 420 32.92 -11.28 14.02
CA LEU A 420 32.82 -12.68 13.68
C LEU A 420 31.96 -12.82 12.41
N SER A 421 32.54 -13.38 11.36
CA SER A 421 31.81 -13.75 10.14
C SER A 421 31.95 -15.24 9.86
N LEU A 422 30.82 -15.90 9.63
CA LEU A 422 30.74 -17.33 9.29
C LEU A 422 30.31 -17.49 7.83
N PHE A 423 31.02 -18.36 7.12
CA PHE A 423 30.83 -18.59 5.69
C PHE A 423 30.48 -20.03 5.40
N GLY A 424 29.49 -20.24 4.55
CA GLY A 424 29.08 -21.52 4.02
C GLY A 424 29.73 -21.84 2.69
N ALA A 425 29.15 -22.80 1.97
CA ALA A 425 29.59 -23.17 0.63
C ALA A 425 29.57 -21.97 -0.34
N GLY A 426 30.55 -21.91 -1.24
CA GLY A 426 30.67 -20.82 -2.22
C GLY A 426 31.03 -19.46 -1.61
N ALA A 427 31.57 -19.42 -0.39
CA ALA A 427 31.84 -18.18 0.37
C ALA A 427 30.58 -17.33 0.66
N THR A 428 29.41 -17.97 0.68
CA THR A 428 28.17 -17.34 1.13
C THR A 428 28.29 -16.98 2.61
N ARG A 429 28.09 -15.71 2.96
CA ARG A 429 28.11 -15.27 4.36
C ARG A 429 26.80 -15.66 5.04
N LEU A 430 26.88 -16.57 6.01
CA LEU A 430 25.74 -17.13 6.73
C LEU A 430 25.43 -16.39 8.02
N HIS A 431 26.46 -15.87 8.69
CA HIS A 431 26.31 -15.13 9.94
C HIS A 431 27.37 -14.05 10.03
N ASP A 432 27.02 -12.92 10.62
CA ASP A 432 27.89 -11.77 10.81
C ASP A 432 27.51 -11.04 12.09
N ARG A 433 28.45 -10.90 13.02
CA ARG A 433 28.18 -10.30 14.32
C ARG A 433 29.39 -9.55 14.85
N ILE A 434 29.12 -8.40 15.46
CA ILE A 434 30.10 -7.67 16.26
C ILE A 434 30.10 -8.26 17.67
N ILE A 435 31.26 -8.71 18.11
CA ILE A 435 31.56 -9.17 19.46
C ILE A 435 32.15 -8.00 20.21
N ALA A 436 31.62 -7.69 21.39
CA ALA A 436 32.10 -6.62 22.26
C ALA A 436 32.51 -7.20 23.60
N VAL A 437 33.71 -6.87 24.07
CA VAL A 437 34.19 -7.22 25.40
C VAL A 437 34.46 -5.93 26.17
N ALA A 438 33.85 -5.80 27.34
CA ALA A 438 33.99 -4.64 28.20
C ALA A 438 34.87 -4.95 29.42
N ALA A 439 35.61 -3.95 29.87
CA ALA A 439 36.43 -4.00 31.08
C ALA A 439 36.51 -2.63 31.77
N TYR A 440 36.89 -2.63 33.04
CA TYR A 440 37.29 -1.39 33.71
C TYR A 440 38.64 -0.90 33.17
N TRP A 441 38.76 0.42 33.03
CA TRP A 441 40.00 1.06 32.61
C TRP A 441 40.44 2.14 33.60
N ASN A 442 41.74 2.22 33.85
CA ASN A 442 42.36 3.28 34.64
C ASN A 442 43.81 3.51 34.17
N LEU A 443 44.32 4.73 34.36
CA LEU A 443 45.68 5.06 33.91
C LEU A 443 46.78 4.48 34.82
N ALA A 444 46.51 4.37 36.13
CA ALA A 444 47.48 3.94 37.13
C ALA A 444 47.79 2.43 37.09
N GLY A 445 46.96 1.63 36.41
CA GLY A 445 46.97 0.18 36.54
C GLY A 445 46.46 -0.29 37.91
N GLY A 446 46.20 -1.59 38.05
CA GLY A 446 45.73 -2.23 39.29
C GLY A 446 45.15 -3.63 39.03
N ASP A 447 44.75 -4.35 40.09
CA ASP A 447 44.30 -5.75 39.99
C ASP A 447 43.05 -5.94 39.11
N ASP A 448 42.19 -4.93 39.00
CA ASP A 448 40.97 -4.95 38.17
C ASP A 448 41.14 -4.19 36.83
N HIS A 449 42.34 -3.71 36.51
CA HIS A 449 42.60 -3.00 35.25
C HIS A 449 42.53 -3.96 34.06
N LEU A 450 41.70 -3.66 33.06
CA LEU A 450 41.51 -4.48 31.86
C LEU A 450 41.05 -5.92 32.13
N ARG A 451 40.53 -6.20 33.32
CA ARG A 451 39.88 -7.48 33.58
C ARG A 451 38.54 -7.52 32.86
N PRO A 452 38.34 -8.43 31.88
CA PRO A 452 37.07 -8.52 31.16
C PRO A 452 35.92 -8.81 32.12
N PHE A 453 34.79 -8.16 31.90
CA PHE A 453 33.55 -8.51 32.59
C PHE A 453 33.09 -9.90 32.18
N ALA A 454 32.50 -10.62 33.12
CA ALA A 454 31.92 -11.93 32.81
C ALA A 454 30.77 -11.76 31.82
N PRO A 455 30.65 -12.63 30.80
CA PRO A 455 29.55 -12.58 29.84
C PRO A 455 28.18 -12.63 30.53
N GLY A 456 27.29 -11.71 30.16
CA GLY A 456 25.96 -11.55 30.71
C GLY A 456 25.89 -10.89 32.10
N SER A 457 27.02 -10.43 32.65
CA SER A 457 27.07 -9.74 33.95
C SER A 457 26.36 -8.38 33.93
N GLY A 458 26.01 -7.88 35.12
CA GLY A 458 25.44 -6.53 35.27
C GLY A 458 26.37 -5.44 34.73
N ASP A 459 27.68 -5.55 34.99
CA ASP A 459 28.70 -4.60 34.52
C ASP A 459 28.82 -4.56 32.99
N GLU A 460 28.75 -5.70 32.32
CA GLU A 460 28.79 -5.77 30.86
C GLU A 460 27.55 -5.12 30.24
N ARG A 461 26.36 -5.44 30.76
CA ARG A 461 25.09 -4.83 30.30
C ARG A 461 25.09 -3.33 30.53
N GLU A 462 25.60 -2.87 31.67
CA GLU A 462 25.72 -1.45 31.97
C GLU A 462 26.71 -0.78 31.00
N ALA A 463 27.83 -1.42 30.68
CA ALA A 463 28.79 -0.90 29.70
C ALA A 463 28.18 -0.75 28.29
N GLN A 464 27.38 -1.73 27.85
CA GLN A 464 26.66 -1.66 26.57
C GLN A 464 25.60 -0.55 26.58
N LEU A 465 24.79 -0.45 27.63
CA LEU A 465 23.81 0.62 27.77
C LEU A 465 24.45 2.01 27.77
N HIS A 466 25.62 2.14 28.42
CA HIS A 466 26.37 3.40 28.43
C HIS A 466 26.96 3.72 27.06
N LEU A 467 27.40 2.72 26.29
CA LEU A 467 27.82 2.91 24.91
C LEU A 467 26.64 3.40 24.06
N ASP A 468 25.50 2.73 24.12
CA ASP A 468 24.31 3.11 23.33
C ASP A 468 23.86 4.53 23.65
N ALA A 469 23.78 4.88 24.94
CA ALA A 469 23.48 6.25 25.36
C ALA A 469 24.54 7.25 24.90
N ALA A 470 25.83 6.91 25.00
CA ALA A 470 26.92 7.78 24.56
C ALA A 470 26.93 7.98 23.04
N LEU A 471 26.55 6.98 22.24
CA LEU A 471 26.43 7.12 20.79
C LEU A 471 25.31 8.10 20.41
N LEU A 472 24.22 8.14 21.18
CA LEU A 472 23.10 9.06 20.98
C LEU A 472 23.41 10.50 21.43
N THR A 473 24.22 10.67 22.49
CA THR A 473 24.46 11.98 23.13
C THR A 473 25.93 12.41 23.15
N ALA A 474 26.76 11.86 22.26
CA ALA A 474 28.21 11.95 22.33
C ALA A 474 28.69 13.39 22.49
N LYS A 475 29.32 13.71 23.63
CA LYS A 475 30.05 14.96 23.84
C LYS A 475 31.53 14.74 23.52
N ALA A 476 32.14 15.71 22.84
CA ALA A 476 33.58 15.72 22.63
C ALA A 476 34.32 15.73 23.98
N VAL A 477 35.29 14.83 24.13
CA VAL A 477 36.17 14.74 25.30
C VAL A 477 37.43 15.56 25.05
N SER A 478 37.96 16.23 26.07
CA SER A 478 39.18 17.04 25.91
C SER A 478 40.38 16.20 25.46
N GLU A 479 41.25 16.81 24.66
CA GLU A 479 42.45 16.15 24.12
C GLU A 479 43.40 15.65 25.23
N VAL A 480 43.49 16.41 26.34
CA VAL A 480 44.30 16.07 27.52
C VAL A 480 43.83 14.77 28.18
N MET A 481 42.50 14.54 28.21
CA MET A 481 41.91 13.35 28.82
C MET A 481 41.95 12.13 27.89
N SER A 482 41.83 12.34 26.58
CA SER A 482 41.77 11.26 25.59
C SER A 482 43.14 10.73 25.19
N ARG A 483 44.17 11.58 25.14
CA ARG A 483 45.52 11.22 24.68
C ARG A 483 46.12 9.98 25.38
N PRO A 484 46.10 9.85 26.72
CA PRO A 484 46.68 8.68 27.39
C PRO A 484 45.97 7.36 27.04
N MET A 485 44.67 7.40 26.74
CA MET A 485 43.89 6.22 26.31
C MET A 485 44.26 5.83 24.89
N LEU A 486 44.30 6.82 23.98
CA LEU A 486 44.63 6.58 22.58
C LEU A 486 46.06 6.06 22.39
N GLU A 487 47.03 6.55 23.16
CA GLU A 487 48.42 6.05 23.13
C GLU A 487 48.54 4.58 23.58
N ARG A 488 47.63 4.10 24.46
CA ARG A 488 47.61 2.72 24.97
C ARG A 488 46.66 1.79 24.23
N ALA A 489 45.80 2.31 23.36
CA ALA A 489 44.75 1.56 22.66
C ALA A 489 45.20 0.24 22.04
N ALA A 490 46.33 0.22 21.34
CA ALA A 490 46.84 -1.01 20.73
C ALA A 490 47.29 -2.06 21.76
N ALA A 491 47.83 -1.64 22.91
CA ALA A 491 48.21 -2.55 23.98
C ALA A 491 46.99 -3.07 24.74
N ASP A 492 46.06 -2.17 25.08
CA ASP A 492 44.83 -2.51 25.79
C ASP A 492 43.95 -3.47 24.96
N PHE A 493 43.82 -3.21 23.66
CA PHE A 493 43.09 -4.10 22.75
C PHE A 493 43.73 -5.49 22.66
N ARG A 494 45.07 -5.57 22.54
CA ARG A 494 45.78 -6.87 22.54
C ARG A 494 45.54 -7.65 23.84
N ALA A 495 45.46 -6.97 24.99
CA ALA A 495 45.17 -7.61 26.27
C ALA A 495 43.74 -8.18 26.32
N LEU A 496 42.77 -7.52 25.68
CA LEU A 496 41.37 -7.97 25.63
C LEU A 496 41.08 -8.97 24.50
N TRP A 497 42.00 -9.16 23.55
CA TRP A 497 41.76 -9.99 22.36
C TRP A 497 41.44 -11.45 22.69
N SER A 498 42.13 -12.05 23.68
CA SER A 498 41.84 -13.43 24.10
C SER A 498 40.39 -13.60 24.58
N ALA A 499 39.84 -12.60 25.27
CA ALA A 499 38.44 -12.63 25.70
C ALA A 499 37.47 -12.46 24.52
N ILE A 500 37.85 -11.67 23.50
CA ILE A 500 37.07 -11.58 22.25
C ILE A 500 37.07 -12.94 21.52
N GLU A 501 38.21 -13.64 21.46
CA GLU A 501 38.30 -14.97 20.85
C GLU A 501 37.43 -16.01 21.56
N GLU A 502 37.39 -15.97 22.89
CA GLU A 502 36.52 -16.83 23.71
C GLU A 502 35.03 -16.54 23.46
N GLU A 503 34.62 -15.28 23.51
CA GLU A 503 33.22 -14.90 23.27
C GLU A 503 32.81 -15.18 21.81
N ALA A 504 33.71 -14.94 20.85
CA ALA A 504 33.49 -15.28 19.44
C ALA A 504 33.34 -16.79 19.23
N ALA A 505 34.10 -17.63 19.94
CA ALA A 505 33.94 -19.08 19.88
C ALA A 505 32.59 -19.51 20.46
N ALA A 506 32.15 -18.91 21.57
CA ALA A 506 30.84 -19.19 22.16
C ALA A 506 29.69 -18.77 21.24
N GLU A 507 29.80 -17.61 20.58
CA GLU A 507 28.81 -17.13 19.61
C GLU A 507 28.82 -17.97 18.32
N GLU A 508 29.99 -18.43 17.85
CA GLU A 508 30.08 -19.35 16.71
C GLU A 508 29.28 -20.62 16.95
N GLN A 509 29.43 -21.23 18.14
CA GLN A 509 28.67 -22.44 18.48
C GLN A 509 27.16 -22.18 18.51
N ARG A 510 26.73 -21.05 19.10
CA ARG A 510 25.33 -20.61 19.10
C ARG A 510 24.80 -20.43 17.68
N ALA A 511 25.54 -19.71 16.83
CA ALA A 511 25.17 -19.43 15.46
C ALA A 511 25.08 -20.71 14.61
N ARG A 512 26.02 -21.66 14.76
CA ARG A 512 25.98 -22.97 14.08
C ARG A 512 24.72 -23.75 14.43
N LEU A 513 24.34 -23.79 15.71
CA LEU A 513 23.10 -24.46 16.14
C LEU A 513 21.85 -23.78 15.56
N GLN A 514 21.81 -22.46 15.55
CA GLN A 514 20.69 -21.70 14.97
C GLN A 514 20.59 -21.88 13.45
N LEU A 515 21.72 -21.87 12.74
CA LEU A 515 21.78 -22.09 11.29
C LEU A 515 21.34 -23.52 10.94
N ALA A 516 21.78 -24.52 11.70
CA ALA A 516 21.36 -25.90 11.51
C ALA A 516 19.86 -26.10 11.77
N ASP A 517 19.32 -25.50 12.83
CA ASP A 517 17.89 -25.52 13.10
C ASP A 517 17.09 -24.84 11.99
N ARG A 518 17.55 -23.67 11.53
CA ARG A 518 16.94 -22.94 10.42
C ARG A 518 16.95 -23.75 9.13
N GLY A 519 18.09 -24.33 8.76
CA GLY A 519 18.21 -25.18 7.58
C GLY A 519 17.28 -26.39 7.64
N ARG A 520 17.12 -27.00 8.82
CA ARG A 520 16.17 -28.10 9.04
C ARG A 520 14.71 -27.66 8.87
N VAL A 521 14.34 -26.50 9.42
CA VAL A 521 12.97 -25.96 9.30
C VAL A 521 12.66 -25.61 7.85
N GLU A 522 13.49 -24.82 7.18
CA GLU A 522 13.26 -24.41 5.79
C GLU A 522 13.28 -25.60 4.83
N ALA A 523 14.13 -26.61 5.05
CA ALA A 523 14.11 -27.85 4.28
C ALA A 523 12.80 -28.65 4.48
N GLY A 524 12.24 -28.65 5.69
CA GLY A 524 10.95 -29.26 5.98
C GLY A 524 9.78 -28.53 5.30
N GLU A 525 9.81 -27.19 5.31
CA GLU A 525 8.82 -26.35 4.62
C GLU A 525 8.88 -26.57 3.11
N LEU A 526 10.09 -26.56 2.51
CA LEU A 526 10.27 -26.86 1.08
C LEU A 526 9.75 -28.25 0.71
N ARG A 527 10.03 -29.26 1.54
CA ARG A 527 9.48 -30.61 1.33
C ARG A 527 7.96 -30.60 1.34
N THR A 528 7.34 -29.90 2.29
CA THR A 528 5.87 -29.80 2.39
C THR A 528 5.28 -29.16 1.13
N ILE A 529 5.89 -28.08 0.62
CA ILE A 529 5.46 -27.41 -0.62
C ILE A 529 5.57 -28.37 -1.81
N LEU A 530 6.70 -29.07 -1.96
CA LEU A 530 6.90 -30.04 -3.04
C LEU A 530 5.91 -31.22 -2.95
N GLU A 531 5.60 -31.70 -1.75
CA GLU A 531 4.60 -32.75 -1.52
C GLU A 531 3.18 -32.29 -1.88
N GLN A 532 2.81 -31.05 -1.55
CA GLN A 532 1.53 -30.45 -1.92
C GLN A 532 1.40 -30.30 -3.44
N HIS A 533 2.41 -29.74 -4.11
CA HIS A 533 2.43 -29.64 -5.57
C HIS A 533 2.35 -31.02 -6.25
N ARG A 534 3.05 -32.03 -5.71
CA ARG A 534 2.94 -33.41 -6.19
C ARG A 534 1.51 -33.95 -6.03
N ALA A 535 0.87 -33.71 -4.90
CA ALA A 535 -0.51 -34.15 -4.64
C ALA A 535 -1.53 -33.45 -5.55
N GLU A 536 -1.33 -32.16 -5.86
CA GLU A 536 -2.13 -31.40 -6.83
C GLU A 536 -1.99 -31.97 -8.24
N LEU A 537 -0.75 -32.15 -8.72
CA LEU A 537 -0.49 -32.75 -10.03
C LEU A 537 -1.08 -34.15 -10.15
N ASN A 538 -0.97 -34.98 -9.11
CA ASN A 538 -1.56 -36.31 -9.09
C ASN A 538 -3.09 -36.26 -9.16
N ARG A 539 -3.73 -35.31 -8.48
CA ARG A 539 -5.19 -35.10 -8.54
C ARG A 539 -5.62 -34.64 -9.92
N GLU A 540 -4.90 -33.72 -10.55
CA GLU A 540 -5.21 -33.25 -11.91
C GLU A 540 -5.04 -34.36 -12.94
N LEU A 541 -3.94 -35.13 -12.86
CA LEU A 541 -3.71 -36.30 -13.74
C LEU A 541 -4.81 -37.38 -13.55
N ALA A 542 -5.26 -37.61 -12.32
CA ALA A 542 -6.36 -38.53 -12.03
C ALA A 542 -7.71 -38.01 -12.52
N GLY A 543 -8.00 -36.71 -12.32
CA GLY A 543 -9.23 -36.06 -12.75
C GLY A 543 -9.39 -36.02 -14.27
N GLN A 544 -8.29 -35.84 -15.02
CA GLN A 544 -8.30 -35.95 -16.48
C GLN A 544 -8.52 -37.37 -17.00
N THR A 545 -8.36 -38.39 -16.15
CA THR A 545 -8.68 -39.79 -16.49
C THR A 545 -10.17 -40.07 -16.34
N GLN A 546 -10.91 -39.26 -15.58
CA GLN A 546 -12.35 -39.32 -15.44
C GLN A 546 -13.00 -38.53 -16.59
N GLU A 547 -13.52 -39.24 -17.59
CA GLU A 547 -14.34 -38.64 -18.65
C GLU A 547 -15.59 -38.00 -18.02
N LEU A 548 -15.57 -36.68 -17.82
CA LEU A 548 -16.74 -35.91 -17.39
C LEU A 548 -17.85 -35.91 -18.47
N PHE A 549 -17.52 -36.25 -19.72
CA PHE A 549 -18.46 -36.42 -20.83
C PHE A 549 -18.04 -37.59 -21.73
N PRO A 550 -18.60 -38.80 -21.56
CA PRO A 550 -18.39 -39.90 -22.49
C PRO A 550 -19.14 -39.59 -23.79
N GLY A 551 -18.48 -38.95 -24.76
CA GLY A 551 -19.06 -38.71 -26.09
C GLY A 551 -18.56 -37.50 -26.89
N GLU A 552 -17.80 -36.56 -26.31
CA GLU A 552 -17.26 -35.43 -27.08
C GLU A 552 -16.11 -35.86 -28.00
N GLN A 553 -16.34 -35.79 -29.32
CA GLN A 553 -15.30 -36.04 -30.31
C GLN A 553 -14.32 -34.86 -30.37
N LEU A 554 -13.33 -34.85 -29.48
CA LEU A 554 -12.20 -33.91 -29.53
C LEU A 554 -11.56 -33.95 -30.92
N ASN A 555 -11.34 -32.78 -31.51
CA ASN A 555 -10.69 -32.64 -32.81
C ASN A 555 -9.19 -33.02 -32.70
N LYS A 556 -8.52 -33.22 -33.85
CA LYS A 556 -7.12 -33.67 -33.88
C LYS A 556 -6.16 -32.72 -33.12
N LYS A 557 -6.39 -31.41 -33.17
CA LYS A 557 -5.56 -30.42 -32.47
C LYS A 557 -5.76 -30.48 -30.96
N GLU A 558 -7.00 -30.60 -30.50
CA GLU A 558 -7.34 -30.73 -29.07
C GLU A 558 -6.77 -32.02 -28.46
N ARG A 559 -6.78 -33.13 -29.21
CA ARG A 559 -6.15 -34.39 -28.77
C ARG A 559 -4.63 -34.23 -28.62
N GLN A 560 -3.98 -33.60 -29.60
CA GLN A 560 -2.54 -33.34 -29.55
C GLN A 560 -2.18 -32.40 -28.40
N GLN A 561 -2.97 -31.35 -28.17
CA GLN A 561 -2.78 -30.42 -27.06
C GLN A 561 -2.96 -31.12 -25.70
N ARG A 562 -3.97 -31.97 -25.56
CA ARG A 562 -4.21 -32.76 -24.34
C ARG A 562 -3.08 -33.74 -24.06
N GLU A 563 -2.57 -34.41 -25.09
CA GLU A 563 -1.46 -35.35 -24.97
C GLU A 563 -0.15 -34.64 -24.61
N ALA A 564 0.15 -33.50 -25.25
CA ALA A 564 1.30 -32.67 -24.92
C ALA A 564 1.22 -32.13 -23.48
N TYR A 565 0.04 -31.67 -23.05
CA TYR A 565 -0.19 -31.22 -21.69
C TYR A 565 0.02 -32.35 -20.68
N ARG A 566 -0.51 -33.55 -20.95
CA ARG A 566 -0.30 -34.73 -20.11
C ARG A 566 1.18 -35.12 -19.99
N GLN A 567 1.91 -35.12 -21.11
CA GLN A 567 3.35 -35.38 -21.12
C GLN A 567 4.12 -34.36 -20.27
N TYR A 568 3.81 -33.07 -20.44
CA TYR A 568 4.39 -32.00 -19.62
C TYR A 568 4.12 -32.22 -18.12
N MET A 569 2.89 -32.57 -17.74
CA MET A 569 2.53 -32.82 -16.34
C MET A 569 3.24 -34.06 -15.77
N ASP A 570 3.40 -35.12 -16.56
CA ASP A 570 4.17 -36.31 -16.17
C ASP A 570 5.68 -36.06 -16.05
N GLU A 571 6.24 -35.19 -16.89
CA GLU A 571 7.62 -34.71 -16.76
C GLU A 571 7.79 -33.85 -15.51
N ARG A 572 6.87 -32.92 -15.26
CA ARG A 572 6.90 -32.06 -14.07
C ARG A 572 6.77 -32.87 -12.78
N ARG A 573 5.89 -33.88 -12.75
CA ARG A 573 5.76 -34.83 -11.63
C ARG A 573 7.06 -35.57 -11.36
N ARG A 574 7.74 -36.06 -12.41
CA ARG A 574 9.05 -36.73 -12.28
C ARG A 574 10.13 -35.80 -11.75
N SER A 575 10.16 -34.55 -12.21
CA SER A 575 11.07 -33.52 -11.68
C SER A 575 10.85 -33.33 -10.18
N ILE A 576 9.61 -33.10 -9.75
CA ILE A 576 9.29 -32.87 -8.32
C ILE A 576 9.68 -34.07 -7.46
N GLU A 577 9.51 -35.31 -7.96
CA GLU A 577 9.93 -36.50 -7.24
C GLU A 577 11.46 -36.58 -7.08
N ALA A 578 12.22 -36.14 -8.08
CA ALA A 578 13.67 -36.00 -7.96
C ALA A 578 14.04 -34.89 -6.97
N ASP A 579 13.41 -33.72 -7.09
CA ASP A 579 13.63 -32.56 -6.24
C ASP A 579 13.36 -32.88 -4.75
N LEU A 580 12.32 -33.68 -4.45
CA LEU A 580 12.00 -34.14 -3.10
C LEU A 580 13.14 -34.92 -2.42
N GLN A 581 14.01 -35.58 -3.21
CA GLN A 581 15.14 -36.35 -2.70
C GLN A 581 16.39 -35.49 -2.49
N THR A 582 16.60 -34.48 -3.33
CA THR A 582 17.86 -33.71 -3.37
C THR A 582 17.72 -32.33 -2.74
N GLU A 583 16.72 -31.55 -3.13
CA GLU A 583 16.61 -30.12 -2.83
C GLU A 583 16.51 -29.83 -1.32
N PRO A 584 15.67 -30.52 -0.50
CA PRO A 584 15.64 -30.28 0.94
C PRO A 584 16.98 -30.55 1.63
N ALA A 585 17.71 -31.58 1.19
CA ALA A 585 19.00 -31.93 1.77
C ALA A 585 20.10 -30.93 1.36
N GLU A 586 20.06 -30.44 0.12
CA GLU A 586 20.94 -29.38 -0.36
C GLU A 586 20.68 -28.05 0.34
N LEU A 587 19.42 -27.67 0.53
CA LEU A 587 19.03 -26.48 1.27
C LEU A 587 19.53 -26.55 2.73
N ALA A 588 19.34 -27.68 3.41
CA ALA A 588 19.85 -27.85 4.78
C ALA A 588 21.38 -27.70 4.84
N ARG A 589 22.11 -28.32 3.90
CA ARG A 589 23.58 -28.21 3.81
C ARG A 589 24.07 -26.81 3.46
N SER A 590 23.24 -25.98 2.81
CA SER A 590 23.61 -24.60 2.47
C SER A 590 23.88 -23.74 3.71
N TYR A 591 23.31 -24.13 4.86
CA TYR A 591 23.52 -23.50 6.16
C TYR A 591 24.73 -24.03 6.93
N ASP A 592 25.46 -25.01 6.40
CA ASP A 592 26.67 -25.52 7.04
C ASP A 592 27.80 -24.49 6.98
N VAL A 593 28.34 -24.15 8.14
CA VAL A 593 29.48 -23.22 8.24
C VAL A 593 30.78 -23.97 7.92
N VAL A 594 31.39 -23.60 6.79
CA VAL A 594 32.64 -24.16 6.27
C VAL A 594 33.86 -23.43 6.85
N THR A 595 33.79 -22.10 6.93
CA THR A 595 34.91 -21.24 7.36
C THR A 595 34.42 -20.18 8.33
N ARG A 596 35.29 -19.81 9.26
CA ARG A 596 35.11 -18.66 10.15
C ARG A 596 36.18 -17.62 9.91
N ARG A 597 35.85 -16.35 10.10
CA ARG A 597 36.79 -15.21 10.11
C ARG A 597 36.49 -14.33 11.31
N LEU A 598 37.50 -14.05 12.11
CA LEU A 598 37.44 -13.10 13.22
C LEU A 598 38.38 -11.94 12.89
N GLU A 599 37.82 -10.72 12.80
CA GLU A 599 38.57 -9.52 12.44
C GLU A 599 38.61 -8.52 13.60
N PRO A 600 39.76 -7.87 13.87
CA PRO A 600 39.81 -6.77 14.81
C PRO A 600 39.08 -5.55 14.25
N LEU A 601 38.23 -4.92 15.07
CA LEU A 601 37.39 -3.79 14.65
C LEU A 601 37.87 -2.47 15.26
N GLY A 602 38.03 -2.42 16.59
CA GLY A 602 38.45 -1.20 17.28
C GLY A 602 38.21 -1.24 18.78
N VAL A 603 38.46 -0.10 19.43
CA VAL A 603 38.26 0.09 20.87
C VAL A 603 37.58 1.43 21.16
N VAL A 604 36.64 1.42 22.10
CA VAL A 604 35.92 2.61 22.58
C VAL A 604 36.19 2.77 24.07
N TYR A 605 36.64 3.95 24.47
CA TYR A 605 36.76 4.33 25.88
C TYR A 605 35.56 5.17 26.27
N LEU A 606 34.83 4.76 27.31
CA LEU A 606 33.73 5.51 27.90
C LEU A 606 34.22 6.21 29.15
N VAL A 607 34.28 7.54 29.09
CA VAL A 607 34.70 8.40 30.20
C VAL A 607 33.51 9.17 30.73
N ARG A 608 33.50 9.45 32.03
CA ARG A 608 32.49 10.34 32.60
C ARG A 608 32.67 11.74 32.02
N SER A 609 31.66 12.26 31.32
CA SER A 609 31.66 13.66 30.92
C SER A 609 31.44 14.52 32.17
N ALA A 610 32.30 15.52 32.43
CA ALA A 610 31.94 16.59 33.35
C ALA A 610 30.67 17.27 32.81
N SER A 611 29.67 17.44 33.67
CA SER A 611 28.37 18.03 33.34
C SER A 611 28.50 19.40 32.69
#